data_AF-A0AAW7PHJ5-F1
#
_entry.id   AF-A0AAW7PHJ5-F1
#
_cell.length_a   1.000
_cell.length_b   1.000
_cell.length_c   1.000
_cell.angle_alpha   90.00
_cell.angle_beta   90.00
_cell.angle_gamma   90.00
#
_symmetry.space_group_name_H-M   'P 1'
#
loop_
_entity.id
_entity.type
_entity.pdbx_description
1 polymer ?
#
loop_
_entity_poly.entity_id
_entity_poly.type
_entity_poly.pdbx_seq_one_letter_code
_entity_poly.pdbx_strand_id
1 'polypeptide(L)' 'MTETQEPCLAKIGKYWERADFIGVFQYSYTHGDSPMVGGYKAGQVSYPVAVVRFGGKLYQLKLDEIDFCEVKK' A
#
# COMPACT_ATOMS: atom_id res chain seq x y z
N MET A 1 -6.07 -3.38 -24.29
CA MET A 1 -5.08 -3.95 -23.35
C MET A 1 -5.87 -4.42 -22.14
N THR A 2 -6.15 -5.71 -22.05
CA THR A 2 -6.78 -6.31 -20.88
C THR A 2 -5.72 -6.32 -19.79
N GLU A 3 -5.81 -5.35 -18.89
CA GLU A 3 -4.95 -5.26 -17.71
C GLU A 3 -5.22 -6.52 -16.89
N THR A 4 -4.23 -7.42 -16.80
CA THR A 4 -4.32 -8.67 -16.06
C THR A 4 -4.33 -8.34 -14.58
N GLN A 5 -5.50 -7.93 -14.07
CA GLN A 5 -5.68 -7.65 -12.65
C GLN A 5 -5.50 -8.95 -11.88
N GLU A 6 -4.42 -9.04 -11.10
CA GLU A 6 -4.14 -10.23 -10.30
C GLU A 6 -5.04 -10.24 -9.06
N PRO A 7 -5.82 -11.31 -8.81
CA PRO A 7 -6.70 -11.35 -7.66
C PRO A 7 -5.88 -11.50 -6.36
N CYS A 8 -6.19 -10.67 -5.36
CA CYS A 8 -5.59 -10.73 -4.03
C CYS A 8 -6.66 -10.71 -2.93
N LEU A 9 -6.27 -11.12 -1.73
CA LEU A 9 -6.99 -10.80 -0.49
C LEU A 9 -6.32 -9.57 0.13
N ALA A 10 -7.13 -8.58 0.46
CA ALA A 10 -6.69 -7.30 1.01
C ALA A 10 -7.41 -7.02 2.33
N LYS A 11 -6.70 -6.55 3.34
CA LYS A 11 -7.29 -6.18 4.63
C LYS A 11 -7.98 -4.81 4.53
N ILE A 12 -9.26 -4.80 4.24
CA ILE A 12 -10.08 -3.59 4.15
C ILE A 12 -10.83 -3.38 5.47
N GLY A 13 -10.40 -2.39 6.24
CA GLY A 13 -10.93 -2.14 7.58
C GLY A 13 -10.55 -3.25 8.56
N LYS A 14 -11.55 -4.01 9.05
CA LYS A 14 -11.33 -5.15 9.96
C LYS A 14 -11.36 -6.51 9.26
N TYR A 15 -11.69 -6.55 7.97
CA TYR A 15 -11.97 -7.78 7.25
C TYR A 15 -10.97 -8.00 6.10
N TRP A 16 -10.82 -9.25 5.69
CA TRP A 16 -10.07 -9.61 4.49
C TRP A 16 -11.06 -9.76 3.33
N GLU A 17 -10.88 -8.94 2.31
CA GLU A 17 -11.77 -8.84 1.15
C GLU A 17 -11.04 -9.22 -0.12
N ARG A 18 -11.74 -9.80 -1.09
CA ARG A 18 -11.18 -10.00 -2.43
C ARG A 18 -11.08 -8.65 -3.14
N ALA A 19 -9.90 -8.36 -3.67
CA ALA A 19 -9.59 -7.14 -4.37
C ALA A 19 -8.71 -7.44 -5.59
N ASP A 20 -8.59 -6.45 -6.47
CA ASP A 20 -7.66 -6.52 -7.60
C ASP A 20 -6.33 -5.90 -7.17
N PHE A 21 -5.25 -6.66 -7.22
CA PHE A 21 -3.91 -6.13 -7.02
C PHE A 21 -3.50 -5.30 -8.24
N ILE A 22 -2.94 -4.13 -7.97
CA ILE A 22 -2.41 -3.24 -9.00
C ILE A 22 -0.89 -3.25 -8.99
N GLY A 23 -0.27 -3.17 -7.82
CA GLY A 23 1.18 -3.11 -7.71
C GLY A 23 1.68 -2.65 -6.34
N VAL A 24 3.00 -2.67 -6.19
CA VAL A 24 3.71 -2.05 -5.06
C VAL A 24 4.35 -0.74 -5.51
N PHE A 25 4.15 0.30 -4.72
CA PHE A 25 4.62 1.66 -4.98
C PHE A 25 5.42 2.18 -3.79
N GLN A 26 6.25 3.20 -4.01
CA GLN A 26 6.91 3.91 -2.92
C GLN A 26 6.01 5.04 -2.42
N TYR A 27 5.62 4.98 -1.15
CA TYR A 27 5.05 6.12 -0.46
C TYR A 27 6.18 6.90 0.22
N SER A 28 6.25 8.20 -0.08
CA SER A 28 7.26 9.09 0.48
C SER A 28 6.58 10.35 0.99
N TYR A 29 6.92 10.75 2.22
CA TYR A 29 6.48 12.01 2.77
C TYR A 29 7.61 12.67 3.56
N THR A 30 7.64 14.00 3.53
CA THR A 30 8.52 14.80 4.36
C THR A 30 7.81 14.99 5.70
N HIS A 31 8.45 14.61 6.81
CA HIS A 31 7.89 14.94 8.12
C HIS A 31 8.10 16.43 8.45
N GLY A 32 7.51 16.94 9.53
CA GLY A 32 7.81 18.31 9.99
C GLY A 32 9.19 18.39 10.63
N ASP A 33 9.76 19.60 10.76
CA ASP A 33 11.01 19.81 11.48
C ASP A 33 10.92 19.24 12.90
N SER A 34 11.97 18.55 13.36
CA SER A 34 12.00 18.03 14.73
C SER A 34 12.28 19.18 15.70
N PRO A 35 11.31 19.58 16.56
CA PRO A 35 11.53 20.67 17.51
C PRO A 35 12.59 20.31 18.56
N MET A 36 12.78 19.01 18.82
CA MET A 36 13.73 18.48 19.80
C MET A 36 15.19 18.50 19.34
N VAL A 37 15.46 18.65 18.04
CA VAL A 37 16.82 18.60 17.48
C VAL A 37 17.11 19.88 16.69
N GLY A 38 16.87 21.03 17.31
CA GLY A 38 17.37 22.32 16.80
C GLY A 38 16.94 22.73 15.40
N GLY A 39 15.80 22.24 14.89
CA GLY A 39 15.28 22.62 13.56
C GLY A 39 16.04 22.01 12.39
N TYR A 40 16.67 20.83 12.55
CA TYR A 40 17.19 20.08 11.40
C TYR A 40 16.07 19.85 10.37
N LYS A 41 16.37 20.21 9.10
CA LYS A 41 15.50 20.00 7.93
C LYS A 41 14.94 18.60 7.98
N ALA A 42 13.62 18.50 8.04
CA ALA A 42 12.95 17.22 8.12
C ALA A 42 13.42 16.21 7.07
N GLY A 43 13.70 14.99 7.51
CA GLY A 43 14.04 13.88 6.63
C GLY A 43 12.83 13.44 5.79
N GLN A 44 13.10 12.75 4.69
CA GLN A 44 12.07 12.05 3.94
C GLN A 44 11.94 10.63 4.51
N VAL A 45 10.73 10.25 4.88
CA VAL A 45 10.40 8.86 5.22
C VAL A 45 9.79 8.23 3.99
N SER A 46 10.40 7.13 3.54
CA SER A 46 9.98 6.39 2.35
C SER A 46 9.80 4.92 2.71
N TYR A 47 8.68 4.34 2.33
CA TYR A 47 8.40 2.92 2.52
C TYR A 47 7.49 2.37 1.41
N PRO A 48 7.56 1.06 1.11
CA PRO A 48 6.72 0.44 0.11
C PRO A 48 5.27 0.29 0.61
N VAL A 49 4.32 0.46 -0.31
CA VAL A 49 2.88 0.26 -0.07
C VAL A 49 2.29 -0.55 -1.22
N ALA A 50 1.36 -1.45 -0.91
CA ALA A 50 0.56 -2.13 -1.91
C ALA A 50 -0.65 -1.27 -2.28
N VAL A 51 -0.99 -1.20 -3.56
CA VAL A 51 -2.23 -0.55 -4.03
C VAL A 51 -3.13 -1.61 -4.63
N VAL A 52 -4.38 -1.61 -4.17
CA VAL A 52 -5.43 -2.51 -4.63
C VAL A 52 -6.67 -1.73 -5.05
N ARG A 53 -7.47 -2.29 -5.95
CA ARG A 53 -8.80 -1.79 -6.30
C ARG A 53 -9.87 -2.62 -5.60
N PHE A 54 -10.74 -1.94 -4.85
CA PHE A 54 -11.88 -2.57 -4.18
C PHE A 54 -13.09 -1.63 -4.25
N GLY A 55 -14.27 -2.14 -4.61
CA GLY A 55 -15.50 -1.34 -4.66
C GLY A 55 -15.41 -0.08 -5.54
N GLY A 56 -14.63 -0.11 -6.62
CA GLY A 56 -14.42 1.03 -7.51
C GLY A 56 -13.47 2.12 -6.97
N LYS A 57 -12.81 1.89 -5.84
CA LYS A 57 -11.84 2.81 -5.22
C LYS A 57 -10.46 2.17 -5.12
N LEU A 58 -9.45 3.02 -4.99
CA LEU A 58 -8.08 2.61 -4.70
C LEU A 58 -7.83 2.65 -3.19
N TYR A 59 -7.15 1.63 -2.70
CA TYR A 59 -6.72 1.52 -1.31
C TYR A 59 -5.20 1.39 -1.24
N GLN A 60 -4.58 2.16 -0.36
CA GLN A 60 -3.19 2.01 0.03
C GLN A 60 -3.12 1.12 1.26
N LEU A 61 -2.35 0.04 1.17
CA LEU A 61 -2.19 -0.95 2.23
C LEU A 61 -0.71 -1.18 2.52
N LYS A 62 -0.42 -1.65 3.73
CA LYS A 62 0.92 -2.18 4.04
C LYS A 62 1.13 -3.51 3.33
N LEU A 63 2.39 -3.90 3.17
CA LEU A 63 2.74 -5.15 2.48
C LEU A 63 2.27 -6.41 3.22
N ASP A 64 2.07 -6.34 4.54
CA ASP A 64 1.54 -7.42 5.38
C ASP A 64 0.01 -7.45 5.45
N GLU A 65 -0.66 -6.51 4.78
CA GLU A 65 -2.12 -6.38 4.71
C GLU A 65 -2.69 -6.86 3.36
N ILE A 66 -1.89 -7.62 2.61
CA ILE A 66 -2.25 -8.23 1.34
C ILE A 66 -1.71 -9.66 1.27
N ASP A 67 -2.48 -10.55 0.66
CA ASP A 67 -2.07 -11.91 0.32
C ASP A 67 -2.45 -12.22 -1.13
N PHE A 68 -1.50 -12.77 -1.88
CA PHE A 68 -1.78 -13.16 -3.26
C PHE A 68 -2.57 -14.45 -3.24
N CYS A 69 -3.63 -14.53 -4.04
CA CYS A 69 -4.35 -15.77 -4.23
C CYS A 69 -3.50 -16.66 -5.15
N GLU A 70 -2.38 -17.18 -4.67
CA GLU A 70 -1.51 -18.07 -5.44
C GLU A 70 -2.34 -19.26 -5.91
N VAL A 71 -2.44 -19.40 -7.23
CA VAL A 71 -2.94 -20.62 -7.84
C VAL A 71 -1.83 -21.66 -7.62
N LYS A 72 -2.01 -22.54 -6.64
CA LYS A 72 -1.14 -23.72 -6.50
C LYS A 72 -1.07 -24.41 -7.86
N LYS A 73 0.15 -24.45 -8.43
CA LYS A 73 0.46 -25.26 -9.62
C LYS A 73 0.31 -26.74 -9.31
#